data_AF-A0A7X8NQE0-F1
#
_entry.id   AF-A0A7X8NQE0-F1
#
_cell.length_a   1.000
_cell.length_b   1.000
_cell.length_c   1.000
_cell.angle_alpha   90.00
_cell.angle_beta   90.00
_cell.angle_gamma   90.00
#
_symmetry.space_group_name_H-M   'P 1'
#
loop_
_entity.id
_entity.type
_entity.pdbx_description
1 polymer ?
#
loop_
_entity_poly.entity_id
_entity_poly.type
_entity_poly.pdbx_seq_one_letter_code
_entity_poly.pdbx_strand_id
1 'polypeptide(L)'
;MTMSPSTAYGTARHPFRAQLPRHALRELPRHEPEVLAAMKRAEALLRETDIRSEPVNLRHISMQDLRDFLIAYCACFLAVMVFIA
;
A
#
# COMPACT_ATOMS: atom_id res chain seq x y z
N MET A 1 -19.01 -35.05 6.31
CA MET A 1 -17.63 -35.47 6.05
C MET A 1 -16.91 -34.28 5.44
N THR A 2 -16.17 -33.52 6.25
CA THR A 2 -15.51 -32.26 5.83
C THR A 2 -14.21 -32.59 5.09
N MET A 3 -14.18 -32.40 3.77
CA MET A 3 -12.96 -32.53 2.97
C MET A 3 -12.09 -31.29 3.18
N SER A 4 -10.89 -31.47 3.73
CA SER A 4 -9.88 -30.41 3.86
C SER A 4 -9.49 -29.89 2.47
N PRO A 5 -9.34 -28.57 2.25
CA PRO A 5 -8.87 -28.06 0.98
C PRO A 5 -7.43 -28.51 0.74
N SER A 6 -7.23 -29.25 -0.36
CA SER A 6 -5.91 -29.59 -0.91
C SER A 6 -5.08 -28.30 -1.02
N THR A 7 -4.02 -28.18 -0.23
CA THR A 7 -3.10 -27.04 -0.33
C THR A 7 -2.27 -27.19 -1.60
N ALA A 8 -2.67 -26.49 -2.66
CA ALA A 8 -1.92 -26.41 -3.89
C ALA A 8 -0.79 -25.36 -3.76
N TYR A 9 0.37 -25.68 -4.34
CA TYR A 9 1.51 -24.78 -4.42
C TYR A 9 1.78 -24.48 -5.89
N GLY A 10 1.87 -23.20 -6.25
CA GLY A 10 2.03 -22.79 -7.64
C GLY A 10 3.35 -23.29 -8.23
N THR A 11 3.30 -23.97 -9.38
CA THR A 11 4.46 -24.68 -9.98
C THR A 11 5.23 -23.87 -11.04
N ALA A 12 4.93 -22.57 -11.20
CA ALA A 12 5.63 -21.72 -12.18
C ALA A 12 7.13 -21.61 -11.83
N ARG A 13 7.99 -22.16 -12.69
CA ARG A 13 9.46 -22.23 -12.54
C ARG A 13 10.14 -20.86 -12.75
N HIS A 14 9.86 -19.89 -11.89
CA HIS A 14 10.61 -18.63 -11.84
C HIS A 14 11.78 -18.74 -10.84
N PRO A 15 12.98 -18.22 -11.17
CA PRO A 15 14.14 -18.28 -10.28
C PRO A 15 13.89 -17.59 -8.93
N PHE A 16 13.05 -16.55 -8.92
CA PHE A 16 12.60 -15.87 -7.70
C PHE A 16 11.79 -16.79 -6.78
N ARG A 17 10.90 -17.63 -7.32
CA ARG A 17 10.06 -18.53 -6.52
C ARG A 17 10.85 -19.67 -5.88
N ALA A 18 12.02 -20.02 -6.43
CA ALA A 18 12.91 -21.03 -5.86
C ALA A 18 13.53 -20.57 -4.52
N GLN A 19 13.66 -19.25 -4.31
CA GLN A 19 14.22 -18.67 -3.10
C GLN A 19 13.16 -18.38 -2.03
N LEU A 20 11.87 -18.52 -2.37
CA LEU A 20 10.79 -18.20 -1.45
C LEU A 20 10.52 -19.33 -0.44
N PRO A 21 10.25 -19.00 0.83
CA PRO A 21 9.79 -19.95 1.83
C PRO A 21 8.48 -20.67 1.40
N ARG A 22 8.30 -21.92 1.84
CA ARG A 22 7.15 -22.77 1.45
C ARG A 22 5.79 -22.13 1.73
N HIS A 23 5.66 -21.36 2.81
CA HIS A 23 4.40 -20.68 3.14
C HIS A 23 4.03 -19.57 2.15
N ALA A 24 5.01 -18.95 1.48
CA ALA A 24 4.80 -17.92 0.46
C ALA A 24 4.47 -18.51 -0.93
N LEU A 25 4.72 -19.81 -1.14
CA LEU A 25 4.36 -20.52 -2.37
C LEU A 25 2.93 -21.07 -2.34
N ARG A 26 2.24 -20.93 -1.20
CA ARG A 26 0.84 -21.36 -1.04
C ARG A 26 -0.02 -20.58 -2.02
N GLU A 27 -0.80 -21.28 -2.84
CA GLU A 27 -1.77 -20.63 -3.70
C GLU A 27 -2.80 -19.87 -2.86
N LEU A 28 -3.24 -18.72 -3.39
CA LEU A 28 -4.28 -17.94 -2.73
C LEU A 28 -5.52 -18.85 -2.55
N PRO A 29 -6.14 -18.87 -1.36
CA PRO A 29 -7.33 -19.68 -1.14
C PRO A 29 -8.37 -19.39 -2.22
N ARG A 30 -8.81 -20.42 -2.94
CA ARG A 30 -9.94 -20.30 -3.86
C ARG A 30 -11.17 -19.98 -3.01
N HIS A 31 -11.65 -18.74 -3.12
CA HIS A 31 -12.80 -18.29 -2.37
C HIS A 31 -14.07 -19.01 -2.84
N GLU A 32 -14.85 -19.51 -1.90
CA GLU A 32 -16.20 -20.01 -2.15
C GLU A 32 -17.09 -18.89 -2.72
N PRO A 33 -18.14 -19.21 -3.49
CA PRO A 33 -18.96 -18.21 -4.18
C PRO A 33 -19.61 -17.19 -3.22
N GLU A 34 -19.91 -17.61 -1.99
CA GLU A 34 -20.46 -16.74 -0.96
C GLU A 34 -19.44 -15.69 -0.47
N VAL A 35 -18.18 -16.09 -0.31
CA VAL A 35 -17.08 -15.20 0.11
C VAL A 35 -16.80 -14.15 -0.96
N LEU A 36 -16.84 -14.55 -2.25
CA LEU A 36 -16.71 -13.62 -3.37
C LEU A 36 -17.84 -12.58 -3.39
N ALA A 37 -19.07 -13.01 -3.11
CA ALA A 37 -20.22 -12.10 -3.02
C ALA A 37 -20.12 -11.14 -1.82
N ALA A 38 -19.56 -11.59 -0.70
CA ALA A 38 -19.30 -10.74 0.46
C ALA A 38 -18.18 -9.72 0.18
N MET A 39 -17.08 -10.15 -0.46
CA MET A 39 -15.99 -9.27 -0.88
C MET A 39 -16.46 -8.20 -1.86
N LYS A 40 -17.30 -8.56 -2.83
CA LYS A 40 -17.84 -7.59 -3.81
C LYS A 40 -18.75 -6.55 -3.14
N ARG A 41 -19.52 -6.95 -2.13
CA ARG A 41 -20.33 -6.04 -1.31
C ARG A 41 -19.43 -5.09 -0.49
N ALA A 42 -18.38 -5.61 0.13
CA ALA A 42 -17.41 -4.80 0.86
C ALA A 42 -16.67 -3.81 -0.06
N GLU A 43 -16.28 -4.22 -1.27
CA GLU A 43 -15.67 -3.34 -2.27
C GLU A 43 -16.62 -2.21 -2.68
N ALA A 44 -17.91 -2.49 -2.86
CA ALA A 44 -18.91 -1.47 -3.18
C ALA A 44 -19.03 -0.41 -2.07
N LEU A 45 -19.07 -0.84 -0.80
CA LEU A 45 -19.09 0.07 0.34
C LEU A 45 -17.80 0.89 0.44
N LEU A 46 -16.63 0.28 0.21
CA LEU A 46 -15.34 0.99 0.23
C LEU A 46 -15.19 2.01 -0.90
N ARG A 47 -15.74 1.72 -2.10
CA ARG A 47 -15.79 2.68 -3.20
C ARG A 47 -16.67 3.89 -2.86
N GLU A 48 -17.78 3.67 -2.19
CA GLU A 48 -18.66 4.74 -1.71
C GLU A 48 -18.00 5.56 -0.59
N THR A 49 -17.17 4.91 0.23
CA THR A 49 -16.48 5.53 1.37
C THR A 49 -15.23 6.34 0.97
N ASP A 50 -15.00 6.58 -0.34
CA ASP A 50 -13.89 7.35 -0.93
C ASP A 50 -12.75 7.68 0.06
N ILE A 51 -11.86 6.70 0.29
CA ILE A 51 -10.63 6.88 1.10
C ILE A 51 -9.62 7.67 0.26
N ARG A 52 -10.04 8.79 -0.30
CA ARG A 52 -9.18 9.82 -0.86
C ARG A 52 -8.98 10.83 0.26
N SER A 53 -7.72 11.05 0.62
CA SER A 53 -7.36 12.22 1.42
C SER A 53 -8.01 13.46 0.81
N GLU A 54 -8.59 14.31 1.66
CA GLU A 54 -9.17 15.61 1.30
C GLU A 54 -8.32 16.27 0.20
N PRO A 55 -8.92 16.73 -0.92
CA PRO A 55 -8.13 17.34 -1.99
C PRO A 55 -7.33 18.52 -1.43
N VAL A 56 -6.00 18.48 -1.63
CA VAL A 56 -5.09 19.54 -1.16
C VAL A 56 -5.46 20.84 -1.88
N ASN A 57 -6.13 21.73 -1.16
CA ASN A 57 -6.53 23.03 -1.66
C ASN A 57 -5.32 23.98 -1.71
N LEU A 58 -4.60 23.96 -2.84
CA LEU A 58 -3.42 24.80 -3.13
C LEU A 58 -3.66 26.32 -2.93
N ARG A 59 -4.92 26.78 -3.01
CA ARG A 59 -5.30 28.19 -2.81
C ARG A 59 -5.29 28.65 -1.35
N HIS A 60 -5.18 27.73 -0.39
CA HIS A 60 -5.20 28.02 1.05
C HIS A 60 -3.85 27.82 1.75
N ILE A 61 -2.73 27.94 1.03
CA ILE A 61 -1.41 27.97 1.66
C ILE A 61 -1.35 29.13 2.66
N SER A 62 -1.27 28.80 3.95
CA SER A 62 -1.18 29.77 5.04
C SER A 62 0.23 30.36 5.12
N MET A 63 0.35 31.60 5.64
CA MET A 63 1.65 32.20 5.97
C MET A 63 2.44 31.35 6.99
N GLN A 64 1.73 30.53 7.79
CA GLN A 64 2.36 29.60 8.73
C GLN A 64 3.02 28.43 7.98
N ASP A 65 2.35 27.82 7.01
CA ASP A 65 2.91 26.71 6.21
C ASP A 65 4.14 27.17 5.40
N LEU A 66 4.09 28.40 4.88
CA LEU A 66 5.22 28.99 4.15
C LEU A 66 6.41 29.25 5.07
N ARG A 67 6.18 29.72 6.30
CA ARG A 67 7.24 29.88 7.31
C ARG A 67 7.86 28.53 7.66
N ASP A 68 7.05 27.52 7.95
CA ASP A 68 7.53 26.20 8.34
C ASP A 68 8.31 25.53 7.18
N PHE A 69 7.86 25.71 5.94
CA PHE A 69 8.60 25.29 4.75
C PHE A 69 9.94 26.03 4.59
N LEU A 70 9.97 27.36 4.78
CA LEU A 70 11.20 28.15 4.69
C LEU A 70 12.22 27.77 5.76
N ILE A 71 11.78 27.49 7.00
CA ILE A 71 12.69 27.04 8.06
C ILE A 71 13.33 25.70 7.69
N ALA A 72 12.53 24.73 7.23
CA ALA A 72 13.03 23.44 6.79
C ALA A 72 14.00 23.59 5.59
N TYR A 73 13.65 24.42 4.61
CA TYR A 73 14.50 24.71 3.46
C TYR A 73 15.84 25.34 3.87
N CYS A 74 15.82 26.35 4.72
CA CYS A 74 17.02 27.03 5.21
C CYS A 74 17.92 26.08 6.01
N ALA A 75 17.35 25.25 6.88
CA ALA A 75 18.12 24.27 7.64
C ALA A 75 18.85 23.28 6.72
N CYS A 76 18.15 22.69 5.75
CA CYS A 76 18.74 21.76 4.79
C CYS A 76 19.79 22.42 3.90
N PHE A 77 19.50 23.62 3.38
CA PHE A 77 20.42 24.34 2.51
C PHE A 77 21.72 24.72 3.23
N LEU A 78 21.62 25.22 4.47
CA LEU A 78 22.78 25.52 5.28
C LEU A 78 23.60 24.27 5.62
N ALA A 79 22.93 23.15 5.93
CA ALA A 79 23.61 21.89 6.16
C ALA A 79 24.41 21.43 4.93
N VAL A 80 23.82 21.54 3.72
CA VAL A 80 24.50 21.22 2.45
C VAL A 80 25.66 22.18 2.18
N MET A 81 25.47 23.48 2.42
CA MET A 81 26.53 24.48 2.24
C MET A 81 27.72 24.23 3.17
N VAL A 82 27.46 23.91 4.44
CA VAL A 82 28.51 23.57 5.42
C VAL A 82 29.19 22.24 5.09
N PHE A 83 28.48 21.29 4.50
CA PHE A 83 29.06 20.01 4.10
C PHE A 83 29.96 20.12 2.87
N ILE A 84 29.67 21.05 1.95
CA ILE A 84 30.41 21.22 0.70
C ILE A 84 31.55 22.25 0.81
N ALA A 85 31.43 23.26 1.69
CA ALA A 85 32.46 24.28 1.93
C ALA A 85 33.60 23.77 2.81
#